data_AF-A0A7S2KMH7-F1
#
_entry.id   AF-A0A7S2KMH7-F1
#
_cell.length_a   1.000
_cell.length_b   1.000
_cell.length_c   1.000
_cell.angle_alpha   90.00
_cell.angle_beta   90.00
_cell.angle_gamma   90.00
#
_symmetry.space_group_name_H-M   'P 1'
#
loop_
_entity.id
_entity.type
_entity.pdbx_description
1 polymer ?
#
loop_
_entity_poly.entity_id
_entity_poly.type
_entity_poly.pdbx_seq_one_letter_code
_entity_poly.pdbx_strand_id
1 'polypeptide(L)'
;KLTIIIGLICVGVWVASIPKFNDATFKQPIEGAIYYAKVAVALGVAAIPEGLPAVITLCLSLGTRRMAKRNVIVRKLPSVETLGCTSVICTDKTGTLTTNEMTAVSLVLLEDNSLVEEHAISGVSYSPEGTIDGIEHSVEIQNNPTGALADVAAVSALCNDATIVGN
;
A
#
# COMPACT_ATOMS: atom_id res chain seq x y z
N LYS A 1 4.22 30.66 10.34
CA LYS A 1 5.63 30.44 10.73
C LYS A 1 6.59 30.96 9.67
N LEU A 2 6.47 30.57 8.39
CA LEU A 2 7.32 31.07 7.29
C LEU A 2 7.29 32.60 7.13
N THR A 3 6.11 33.22 7.13
CA THR A 3 5.95 34.70 7.04
C THR A 3 6.62 35.45 8.19
N ILE A 4 6.65 34.87 9.40
CA ILE A 4 7.30 35.48 10.56
C ILE A 4 8.82 35.44 10.37
N ILE A 5 9.35 34.33 9.85
CA ILE A 5 10.77 34.18 9.52
C ILE A 5 11.18 35.19 8.44
N ILE A 6 10.36 35.35 7.39
CA ILE A 6 10.57 36.36 6.34
C ILE A 6 10.63 37.77 6.94
N GLY A 7 9.65 38.11 7.78
CA GLY A 7 9.61 39.41 8.45
C GLY A 7 10.85 39.68 9.30
N LEU A 8 11.31 38.69 10.07
CA LEU A 8 12.51 38.81 10.89
C LEU A 8 13.79 38.98 10.05
N ILE A 9 13.93 38.26 8.95
CA ILE A 9 15.08 38.40 8.04
C ILE A 9 15.05 39.79 7.37
N CYS A 10 13.89 40.23 6.88
CA CYS A 10 13.75 41.54 6.24
C CYS A 10 14.07 42.68 7.22
N VAL A 11 13.54 42.62 8.45
CA VAL A 11 13.84 43.61 9.50
C VAL A 11 15.31 43.54 9.90
N GLY A 12 15.90 42.35 10.05
CA GLY A 12 17.32 42.19 10.37
C GLY A 12 18.25 42.80 9.32
N VAL A 13 18.01 42.51 8.03
CA VAL A 13 18.78 43.08 6.90
C VAL A 13 18.58 44.60 6.80
N TRP A 14 17.36 45.09 7.03
CA TRP A 14 17.06 46.51 7.02
C TRP A 14 17.73 47.27 8.17
N VAL A 15 17.66 46.74 9.39
CA VAL A 15 18.32 47.30 10.59
C VAL A 15 19.84 47.31 10.42
N ALA A 16 20.43 46.23 9.90
CA ALA A 16 21.86 46.17 9.59
C ALA A 16 22.29 47.21 8.53
N SER A 17 21.34 47.73 7.75
CA SER A 17 21.59 48.73 6.71
C SER A 17 21.41 50.18 7.17
N ILE A 18 20.93 50.42 8.42
CA ILE A 18 20.74 51.77 9.00
C ILE A 18 21.97 52.67 8.87
N PRO A 19 23.21 52.20 9.11
CA PRO A 19 24.40 53.06 8.98
C PRO A 19 24.60 53.63 7.57
N LYS A 20 24.04 52.99 6.54
CA LYS A 20 24.16 53.38 5.12
C LYS A 20 23.01 54.27 4.65
N PHE A 21 22.04 54.58 5.50
CA PHE A 21 20.90 55.43 5.12
C PHE A 21 21.31 56.89 4.88
N ASN A 22 22.46 57.29 5.41
CA ASN A 22 23.01 58.65 5.33
C ASN A 22 24.19 58.77 4.34
N ASP A 23 24.36 57.80 3.44
CA ASP A 23 25.38 57.90 2.38
C ASP A 23 25.06 59.05 1.43
N ALA A 24 26.10 59.74 0.94
CA ALA A 24 26.00 60.92 0.06
C ALA A 24 25.29 60.67 -1.29
N THR A 25 24.95 59.41 -1.57
CA THR A 25 24.16 58.98 -2.73
C THR A 25 22.67 59.31 -2.59
N PHE A 26 22.15 59.43 -1.36
CA PHE A 26 20.75 59.72 -1.09
C PHE A 26 20.58 61.19 -0.69
N LYS A 27 19.60 61.90 -1.27
CA LYS A 27 19.36 63.32 -0.97
C LYS A 27 18.68 63.51 0.39
N GLN A 28 17.93 62.50 0.83
CA GLN A 28 17.25 62.48 2.13
C GLN A 28 17.37 61.09 2.78
N PRO A 29 17.49 61.00 4.12
CA PRO A 29 17.63 59.72 4.83
C PRO A 29 16.41 58.79 4.66
N ILE A 30 15.24 59.37 4.35
CA ILE A 30 14.01 58.61 4.06
C ILE A 30 14.14 57.82 2.73
N GLU A 31 14.83 58.37 1.73
CA GLU A 31 15.06 57.69 0.45
C GLU A 31 15.96 56.46 0.62
N GLY A 32 17.02 56.59 1.43
CA GLY A 32 17.90 55.47 1.80
C GLY A 32 17.15 54.37 2.55
N ALA A 33 16.33 54.74 3.53
CA ALA A 33 15.52 53.79 4.30
C ALA A 33 14.55 52.98 3.41
N ILE A 34 13.89 53.63 2.44
CA ILE A 34 12.99 52.96 1.48
C ILE A 34 13.78 52.08 0.52
N TYR A 35 14.94 52.53 0.05
CA TYR A 35 15.80 51.76 -0.86
C TYR A 35 16.25 50.44 -0.21
N TYR A 36 16.82 50.50 0.99
CA TYR A 36 17.25 49.31 1.71
C TYR A 36 16.09 48.43 2.16
N ALA A 37 14.89 48.98 2.39
CA ALA A 37 13.69 48.18 2.63
C ALA A 37 13.32 47.35 1.40
N LYS A 38 13.36 47.94 0.19
CA LYS A 38 13.13 47.22 -1.06
C LYS A 38 14.16 46.11 -1.28
N VAL A 39 15.43 46.38 -0.99
CA VAL A 39 16.51 45.37 -1.10
C VAL A 39 16.30 44.23 -0.10
N ALA A 40 15.96 44.53 1.15
CA ALA A 40 15.69 43.53 2.17
C ALA A 40 14.51 42.62 1.80
N VAL A 41 13.42 43.19 1.28
CA VAL A 41 12.26 42.42 0.80
C VAL A 41 12.62 41.58 -0.42
N ALA A 42 13.35 42.13 -1.40
CA ALA A 42 13.77 41.40 -2.59
C ALA A 42 14.65 40.20 -2.24
N LEU A 43 15.58 40.37 -1.30
CA LEU A 43 16.47 39.31 -0.84
C LEU A 43 15.70 38.25 -0.03
N GLY A 44 14.75 38.67 0.81
CA GLY A 44 13.89 37.77 1.58
C GLY A 44 13.04 36.86 0.69
N VAL A 45 12.43 37.41 -0.37
CA VAL A 45 11.64 36.62 -1.34
C VAL A 45 12.54 35.71 -2.17
N ALA A 46 13.71 36.18 -2.60
CA ALA A 46 14.64 35.37 -3.40
C ALA A 46 15.19 34.15 -2.66
N ALA A 47 15.32 34.22 -1.33
CA ALA A 47 15.87 33.15 -0.51
C ALA A 47 14.88 31.98 -0.27
N ILE A 48 13.57 32.18 -0.45
CA ILE A 48 12.55 31.19 -0.12
C ILE A 48 11.89 30.65 -1.38
N PRO A 49 12.00 29.34 -1.66
CA PRO A 49 11.37 28.73 -2.81
C PRO A 49 9.89 28.48 -2.53
N GLU A 50 9.05 29.51 -2.59
CA GLU A 50 7.60 29.43 -2.33
C GLU A 50 6.87 28.46 -3.28
N GLY A 51 7.44 28.18 -4.46
CA GLY A 51 6.91 27.21 -5.41
C GLY A 51 7.21 25.74 -5.07
N LEU A 52 8.18 25.46 -4.20
CA LEU A 52 8.62 24.08 -3.91
C LEU A 52 7.49 23.20 -3.32
N PRO A 53 6.68 23.67 -2.34
CA PRO A 53 5.56 22.87 -1.84
C PRO A 53 4.52 22.52 -2.91
N ALA A 54 4.28 23.42 -3.87
CA ALA A 54 3.36 23.19 -4.97
C ALA A 54 3.90 22.11 -5.92
N VAL A 55 5.19 22.18 -6.26
CA VAL A 55 5.86 21.19 -7.13
C VAL A 55 5.88 19.80 -6.48
N ILE A 56 6.19 19.71 -5.18
CA ILE A 56 6.17 18.44 -4.44
C ILE A 56 4.77 17.84 -4.46
N THR A 57 3.73 18.63 -4.16
CA THR A 57 2.34 18.16 -4.16
C THR A 57 1.91 17.68 -5.55
N LEU A 58 2.30 18.39 -6.61
CA LEU A 58 2.04 17.98 -8.00
C LEU A 58 2.74 16.65 -8.32
N CYS A 59 4.01 16.51 -7.94
CA CYS A 59 4.77 15.28 -8.17
C CYS A 59 4.13 14.08 -7.44
N LEU A 60 3.81 14.22 -6.15
CA LEU A 60 3.18 13.17 -5.35
C LEU A 60 1.77 12.82 -5.84
N SER A 61 0.99 13.79 -6.33
CA SER A 61 -0.34 13.54 -6.87
C SER A 61 -0.29 12.79 -8.21
N LEU A 62 0.66 13.13 -9.09
CA LEU A 62 0.92 12.38 -10.31
C LEU A 62 1.39 10.94 -10.00
N GLY A 63 2.24 10.77 -8.99
CA GLY A 63 2.66 9.45 -8.49
C GLY A 63 1.48 8.63 -7.98
N THR A 64 0.63 9.25 -7.14
CA THR A 64 -0.60 8.64 -6.61
C THR A 64 -1.54 8.20 -7.73
N ARG A 65 -1.73 9.02 -8.78
CA ARG A 65 -2.55 8.67 -9.94
C ARG A 65 -2.00 7.46 -10.70
N ARG A 66 -0.67 7.34 -10.82
CA ARG A 66 -0.03 6.16 -11.44
C ARG A 66 -0.22 4.90 -10.60
N MET A 67 -0.13 5.02 -9.27
CA MET A 67 -0.36 3.91 -8.33
C MET A 67 -1.81 3.43 -8.34
N ALA A 68 -2.79 4.35 -8.42
CA ALA A 68 -4.20 4.00 -8.49
C ALA A 68 -4.56 3.13 -9.71
N LYS A 69 -3.90 3.35 -10.86
CA LYS A 69 -4.04 2.50 -12.06
C LYS A 69 -3.54 1.06 -11.86
N ARG A 70 -2.78 0.80 -10.79
CA ARG A 70 -2.26 -0.52 -10.40
C ARG A 70 -2.94 -1.05 -9.14
N ASN A 71 -4.19 -0.64 -8.89
CA ASN A 71 -5.00 -1.04 -7.74
C ASN A 71 -4.42 -0.61 -6.37
N VAL A 72 -3.57 0.41 -6.32
CA VAL A 72 -3.02 0.95 -5.06
C VAL A 72 -3.72 2.26 -4.71
N ILE A 73 -4.46 2.27 -3.60
CA ILE A 73 -5.18 3.44 -3.10
C ILE A 73 -4.31 4.15 -2.04
N VAL A 74 -3.69 5.25 -2.42
CA VAL A 74 -2.89 6.08 -1.51
C VAL A 74 -3.79 7.06 -0.77
N ARG A 75 -3.84 6.97 0.56
CA ARG A 75 -4.66 7.87 1.41
C ARG A 75 -3.94 9.17 1.80
N LYS A 76 -2.61 9.20 1.77
CA LYS A 76 -1.78 10.35 2.14
C LYS A 76 -0.68 10.55 1.10
N LEU A 77 -0.61 11.72 0.48
CA LEU A 77 0.37 12.01 -0.57
C LEU A 77 1.83 11.74 -0.18
N PRO A 78 2.30 12.12 1.03
CA PRO A 78 3.69 11.84 1.44
C PRO A 78 4.03 10.35 1.52
N SER A 79 3.03 9.46 1.65
CA SER A 79 3.27 8.02 1.72
C SER A 79 3.83 7.45 0.41
N VAL A 80 3.64 8.13 -0.72
CA VAL A 80 4.24 7.73 -2.01
C VAL A 80 5.77 7.76 -1.93
N GLU A 81 6.33 8.80 -1.30
CA GLU A 81 7.77 8.96 -1.12
C GLU A 81 8.30 7.96 -0.08
N THR A 82 7.64 7.87 1.07
CA THR A 82 8.06 6.95 2.14
C THR A 82 8.04 5.50 1.69
N LEU A 83 7.08 5.10 0.85
CA LEU A 83 7.03 3.74 0.29
C LEU A 83 8.29 3.40 -0.51
N GLY A 84 8.87 4.37 -1.22
CA GLY A 84 10.13 4.19 -1.97
C GLY A 84 11.35 3.92 -1.09
N CYS A 85 11.28 4.26 0.21
CA CYS A 85 12.34 4.01 1.18
C CYS A 85 12.05 2.79 2.08
N THR A 86 11.05 1.97 1.76
CA THR A 86 10.67 0.80 2.57
C THR A 86 11.77 -0.25 2.54
N SER A 87 12.28 -0.63 3.71
CA SER A 87 13.31 -1.68 3.85
C SER A 87 12.75 -3.03 4.30
N VAL A 88 11.60 -3.05 4.96
CA VAL A 88 10.94 -4.26 5.47
C VAL A 88 9.46 -4.22 5.09
N ILE A 89 8.97 -5.31 4.52
CA ILE A 89 7.55 -5.50 4.21
C ILE A 89 7.00 -6.58 5.14
N CYS A 90 6.17 -6.18 6.09
CA CYS A 90 5.36 -7.12 6.86
C CYS A 90 4.04 -7.32 6.11
N THR A 91 3.78 -8.54 5.66
CA THR A 91 2.54 -8.91 4.99
C THR A 91 1.81 -9.94 5.82
N ASP A 92 0.48 -9.86 5.82
CA ASP A 92 -0.33 -10.96 6.33
C ASP A 92 -0.30 -12.13 5.32
N LYS A 93 -0.60 -13.33 5.77
CA LYS A 93 -0.66 -14.53 4.91
C LYS A 93 -2.04 -14.66 4.28
N THR A 94 -3.05 -14.83 5.11
CA THR A 94 -4.40 -15.22 4.68
C THR A 94 -5.09 -14.04 4.01
N GLY A 95 -5.50 -14.21 2.75
CA GLY A 95 -6.17 -13.15 1.97
C GLY A 95 -5.23 -12.05 1.47
N THR A 96 -3.91 -12.19 1.64
CA THR A 96 -2.90 -11.30 1.05
C THR A 96 -1.88 -12.09 0.23
N LEU A 97 -1.18 -13.06 0.84
CA LEU A 97 -0.28 -13.96 0.11
C LEU A 97 -1.02 -15.16 -0.49
N THR A 98 -2.08 -15.62 0.19
CA THR A 98 -2.98 -16.66 -0.31
C THR A 98 -4.29 -16.05 -0.80
N THR A 99 -4.96 -16.73 -1.73
CA THR A 99 -6.30 -16.35 -2.22
C THR A 99 -7.40 -16.52 -1.16
N ASN A 100 -7.06 -17.07 0.01
CA ASN A 100 -8.01 -17.45 1.06
C ASN A 100 -9.07 -18.45 0.58
N GLU A 101 -8.72 -19.26 -0.43
CA GLU A 101 -9.53 -20.40 -0.89
C GLU A 101 -8.85 -21.67 -0.39
N MET A 102 -9.48 -22.31 0.60
CA MET A 102 -8.98 -23.56 1.16
C MET A 102 -9.52 -24.74 0.36
N THR A 103 -8.62 -25.50 -0.27
CA THR A 103 -8.97 -26.72 -0.99
C THR A 103 -8.26 -27.93 -0.37
N ALA A 104 -8.91 -29.09 -0.44
CA ALA A 104 -8.26 -30.35 -0.14
C ALA A 104 -7.36 -30.72 -1.32
N VAL A 105 -6.12 -31.12 -1.05
CA VAL A 105 -5.10 -31.43 -2.08
C VAL A 105 -4.65 -32.90 -2.06
N SER A 106 -4.95 -33.60 -0.96
CA SER A 106 -4.58 -34.98 -0.74
C SER A 106 -5.60 -35.64 0.18
N LEU A 107 -5.99 -36.86 -0.16
CA LEU A 107 -6.86 -37.74 0.60
C LEU A 107 -6.07 -38.99 0.98
N VAL A 108 -6.00 -39.30 2.27
CA VAL A 108 -5.32 -40.50 2.76
C VAL A 108 -6.38 -41.48 3.26
N LEU A 109 -6.40 -42.68 2.69
CA LEU A 109 -7.31 -43.76 3.07
C LEU A 109 -6.51 -44.93 3.66
N LEU A 110 -7.17 -45.67 4.55
CA LEU A 110 -6.61 -46.86 5.18
C LEU A 110 -7.44 -48.05 4.74
N GLU A 111 -6.84 -48.96 3.97
CA GLU A 111 -7.51 -50.18 3.52
C GLU A 111 -7.36 -51.33 4.55
N ASP A 112 -8.22 -52.35 4.41
CA ASP A 112 -8.34 -53.50 5.31
C ASP A 112 -7.02 -54.24 5.61
N ASN A 113 -6.01 -54.10 4.73
CA ASN A 113 -4.69 -54.68 4.89
C ASN A 113 -3.67 -53.78 5.64
N SER A 114 -4.13 -52.71 6.30
CA SER A 114 -3.28 -51.71 6.98
C SER A 114 -2.33 -50.96 6.04
N LEU A 115 -2.61 -50.97 4.74
CA LEU A 115 -1.90 -50.16 3.76
C LEU A 115 -2.52 -48.76 3.73
N VAL A 116 -1.64 -47.76 3.71
CA VAL A 116 -2.01 -46.35 3.63
C VAL A 116 -1.83 -45.92 2.19
N GLU A 117 -2.92 -45.51 1.55
CA GLU A 117 -2.90 -44.96 0.20
C GLU A 117 -3.19 -43.47 0.24
N GLU A 118 -2.32 -42.71 -0.42
CA GLU A 118 -2.46 -41.26 -0.56
C GLU A 118 -2.88 -40.94 -1.99
N HIS A 119 -4.04 -40.30 -2.13
CA HIS A 119 -4.63 -39.90 -3.40
C HIS A 119 -4.56 -38.38 -3.55
N ALA A 120 -3.92 -37.90 -4.60
CA ALA A 120 -3.90 -36.48 -4.91
C ALA A 120 -5.29 -36.00 -5.36
N ILE A 121 -5.74 -34.86 -4.85
CA ILE A 121 -7.00 -34.23 -5.23
C ILE A 121 -6.68 -33.06 -6.17
N SER A 122 -7.33 -33.03 -7.34
CA SER A 122 -7.27 -31.89 -8.25
C SER A 122 -8.42 -30.90 -8.00
N GLY A 123 -8.20 -29.64 -8.35
CA GLY A 123 -9.14 -28.55 -8.08
C GLY A 123 -8.49 -27.44 -7.24
N VAL A 124 -8.73 -26.20 -7.63
CA VAL A 124 -8.08 -25.01 -7.02
C VAL A 124 -9.09 -23.96 -6.55
N SER A 125 -10.38 -24.31 -6.53
CA SER A 125 -11.46 -23.42 -6.11
C SER A 125 -12.53 -24.21 -5.37
N TYR A 126 -13.61 -23.55 -4.95
CA TYR A 126 -14.80 -24.20 -4.37
C TYR A 126 -15.76 -24.79 -5.41
N SER A 127 -15.44 -24.71 -6.71
CA SER A 127 -16.18 -25.42 -7.75
C SER A 127 -16.09 -26.93 -7.50
N PRO A 128 -17.19 -27.70 -7.60
CA PRO A 128 -17.18 -29.17 -7.41
C PRO A 128 -16.54 -29.91 -8.61
N GLU A 129 -15.62 -29.27 -9.32
CA GLU A 129 -14.92 -29.79 -10.48
C GLU A 129 -13.51 -30.20 -10.07
N GLY A 130 -13.23 -31.49 -10.17
CA GLY A 130 -11.96 -32.07 -9.77
C GLY A 130 -11.98 -33.59 -9.91
N THR A 131 -10.81 -34.18 -9.73
CA THR A 131 -10.57 -35.63 -9.80
C THR A 131 -9.73 -36.04 -8.62
N ILE A 132 -9.93 -37.27 -8.15
CA ILE A 132 -9.08 -37.88 -7.15
C ILE A 132 -8.25 -38.95 -7.86
N ASP A 133 -6.93 -38.89 -7.73
CA ASP A 133 -6.04 -39.82 -8.42
C ASP A 133 -6.29 -41.26 -7.95
N GLY A 134 -6.43 -42.19 -8.89
CA GLY A 134 -6.75 -43.59 -8.62
C GLY A 134 -8.21 -43.89 -8.21
N ILE A 135 -9.09 -42.88 -8.08
CA ILE A 135 -10.48 -43.06 -7.63
C ILE A 135 -11.48 -42.53 -8.67
N GLU A 136 -12.32 -43.41 -9.21
CA GLU A 136 -13.45 -42.99 -10.05
C GLU A 136 -14.70 -42.75 -9.20
N HIS A 137 -14.94 -41.47 -8.88
CA HIS A 137 -15.95 -40.93 -7.95
C HIS A 137 -17.34 -41.60 -7.98
N SER A 138 -17.82 -42.04 -9.15
CA SER A 138 -19.15 -42.63 -9.30
C SER A 138 -19.17 -44.15 -9.19
N VAL A 139 -18.07 -44.82 -9.52
CA VAL A 139 -18.00 -46.27 -9.59
C VAL A 139 -17.64 -46.85 -8.22
N GLU A 140 -16.74 -46.19 -7.50
CA GLU A 140 -16.18 -46.74 -6.27
C GLU A 140 -17.13 -46.67 -5.08
N ILE A 141 -17.84 -45.54 -4.92
CA ILE A 141 -18.86 -45.37 -3.86
C ILE A 141 -20.08 -46.28 -4.12
N GLN A 142 -20.45 -46.49 -5.39
CA GLN A 142 -21.55 -47.41 -5.74
C GLN A 142 -21.19 -48.87 -5.46
N ASN A 143 -19.94 -49.25 -5.70
CA ASN A 143 -19.47 -50.62 -5.49
C ASN A 143 -19.14 -50.93 -4.03
N ASN A 144 -18.73 -49.94 -3.23
CA ASN A 144 -18.41 -50.10 -1.82
C ASN A 144 -19.04 -48.99 -0.94
N PRO A 145 -20.36 -49.03 -0.68
CA PRO A 145 -21.08 -47.98 0.03
C PRO A 145 -20.72 -47.88 1.53
N THR A 146 -20.00 -48.85 2.08
CA THR A 146 -19.50 -48.87 3.47
C THR A 146 -17.97 -48.80 3.54
N GLY A 147 -17.31 -48.37 2.46
CA GLY A 147 -15.85 -48.23 2.40
C GLY A 147 -15.35 -46.91 3.01
N ALA A 148 -14.04 -46.83 3.24
CA ALA A 148 -13.39 -45.66 3.86
C ALA A 148 -13.67 -44.34 3.12
N LEU A 149 -13.74 -44.37 1.78
CA LEU A 149 -14.08 -43.19 0.97
C LEU A 149 -15.50 -42.68 1.26
N ALA A 150 -16.48 -43.58 1.40
CA ALA A 150 -17.86 -43.22 1.72
C ALA A 150 -17.99 -42.64 3.13
N ASP A 151 -17.25 -43.20 4.10
CA ASP A 151 -17.21 -42.69 5.47
C ASP A 151 -16.59 -41.29 5.54
N VAL A 152 -15.45 -41.06 4.88
CA VAL A 152 -14.83 -39.72 4.84
C VAL A 152 -15.76 -38.70 4.19
N ALA A 153 -16.45 -39.07 3.10
CA ALA A 153 -17.43 -38.21 2.46
C ALA A 153 -18.61 -37.90 3.39
N ALA A 154 -19.15 -38.90 4.08
CA ALA A 154 -20.25 -38.74 5.03
C ALA A 154 -19.86 -37.85 6.22
N VAL A 155 -18.70 -38.07 6.83
CA VAL A 155 -18.18 -37.23 7.93
C VAL A 155 -17.97 -35.80 7.46
N SER A 156 -17.34 -35.60 6.29
CA SER A 156 -17.06 -34.27 5.75
C SER A 156 -18.33 -33.48 5.39
N ALA A 157 -19.40 -34.18 5.01
CA ALA A 157 -20.69 -33.58 4.70
C ALA A 157 -21.55 -33.32 5.94
N LEU A 158 -21.58 -34.24 6.91
CA LEU A 158 -22.45 -34.16 8.09
C LEU A 158 -21.84 -33.34 9.24
N CYS A 159 -20.52 -33.38 9.40
CA CYS A 159 -19.78 -32.63 10.42
C CYS A 159 -19.29 -31.29 9.88
N ASN A 160 -20.15 -30.58 9.14
CA ASN A 160 -19.80 -29.33 8.51
C ASN A 160 -20.97 -28.35 8.53
N ASP A 161 -20.75 -27.16 9.09
CA ASP A 161 -21.72 -26.07 9.11
C ASP A 161 -21.65 -25.19 7.84
N ALA A 162 -20.63 -25.39 7.01
CA ALA A 162 -20.44 -24.64 5.77
C ALA A 162 -21.22 -25.26 4.61
N THR A 163 -21.68 -24.42 3.70
CA THR A 163 -22.36 -24.82 2.47
C THR A 163 -21.68 -24.18 1.27
N ILE A 164 -21.58 -24.90 0.16
CA ILE A 164 -21.14 -24.31 -1.11
C ILE A 164 -22.31 -23.52 -1.69
N VAL A 165 -22.12 -22.21 -1.85
CA VAL A 165 -23.07 -21.35 -2.56
C VAL A 165 -22.58 -21.23 -3.99
N GLY A 166 -23.20 -21.98 -4.90
CA GLY A 166 -22.95 -21.83 -6.34
C GLY A 166 -23.43 -20.46 -6.82
N ASN A 167 -22.70 -19.88 -7.77
CA ASN A 167 -23.18 -18.74 -8.56
C ASN A 167 -24.17 -19.19 -9.63
#